data_AF-A0A1F6XMZ8-F1
#
_entry.id   AF-A0A1F6XMZ8-F1
#
_cell.length_a   1.000
_cell.length_b   1.000
_cell.length_c   1.000
_cell.angle_alpha   90.00
_cell.angle_beta   90.00
_cell.angle_gamma   90.00
#
_symmetry.space_group_name_H-M   'P 1'
#
loop_
_entity.id
_entity.type
_entity.pdbx_description
1 polymer ?
#
loop_
_entity_poly.entity_id
_entity_poly.type
_entity_poly.pdbx_seq_one_letter_code
_entity_poly.pdbx_strand_id
1 'polypeptide(L)' 'MKICVITKKSSILGGGYSNRTRATKFNPTGTVRKHINLQKKRIFVPEINKFINIEISTKGMRTMKKNGAYATLLKAGLVK' A
#
# COMPACT_ATOMS: atom_id res chain seq x y z
N MET A 1 -1.25 11.98 -5.07
CA MET A 1 -1.90 10.73 -4.62
C MET A 1 -0.86 9.91 -3.88
N LYS A 2 -1.14 9.42 -2.67
CA LYS A 2 -0.13 8.64 -1.95
C LYS A 2 0.02 7.25 -2.59
N ILE A 3 1.26 6.87 -2.90
CA ILE A 3 1.59 5.61 -3.58
C ILE A 3 2.58 4.86 -2.69
N CYS A 4 2.39 3.55 -2.56
CA CYS A 4 3.37 2.72 -1.86
C CYS A 4 4.64 2.57 -2.71
N VAL A 5 5.79 2.90 -2.15
CA VAL A 5 7.07 2.92 -2.89
C VAL A 5 7.45 1.54 -3.44
N ILE A 6 7.21 0.47 -2.68
CA ILE A 6 7.59 -0.90 -3.08
C ILE A 6 6.57 -1.51 -4.05
N THR A 7 5.28 -1.40 -3.72
CA THR A 7 4.23 -2.13 -4.45
C THR A 7 3.56 -1.30 -5.55
N LYS A 8 3.88 0.00 -5.65
CA LYS A 8 3.28 0.98 -6.55
C LYS A 8 1.75 1.07 -6.48
N LYS A 9 1.15 0.48 -5.44
CA LYS A 9 -0.29 0.53 -5.21
C LYS A 9 -0.71 1.96 -4.88
N SER A 10 -1.83 2.37 -5.46
CA SER A 10 -2.44 3.68 -5.29
C SER A 10 -3.92 3.56 -4.87
N SER A 11 -4.52 4.65 -4.39
CA SER A 11 -5.93 4.66 -3.98
C SER A 11 -6.87 4.38 -5.15
N ILE A 12 -8.00 3.73 -4.87
CA ILE A 12 -9.03 3.41 -5.87
C ILE A 12 -10.33 4.16 -5.59
N LEU A 13 -11.10 4.49 -6.63
CA LEU A 13 -12.50 4.90 -6.47
C LEU A 13 -13.35 3.63 -6.42
N GLY A 14 -14.15 3.48 -5.38
CA GLY A 14 -15.07 2.35 -5.24
C GLY A 14 -16.49 2.86 -5.02
N GLY A 15 -17.43 2.34 -5.79
CA GLY A 15 -18.85 2.47 -5.49
C GLY A 15 -19.23 1.67 -4.25
N GLY A 16 -20.38 2.00 -3.69
CA GLY A 16 -21.04 1.15 -2.70
C GLY A 16 -22.44 0.75 -3.18
N TYR A 17 -23.11 -0.06 -2.38
CA TYR A 17 -24.48 -0.50 -2.62
C TYR A 17 -25.22 -0.40 -1.29
N SER A 18 -26.45 0.11 -1.32
CA SER A 18 -27.27 0.22 -0.13
C SER A 18 -28.21 -0.97 0.02
N ASN A 19 -28.32 -1.52 1.23
CA ASN A 19 -29.23 -2.61 1.54
C ASN A 19 -30.67 -2.13 1.86
N ARG A 20 -31.00 -0.86 1.58
CA ARG A 20 -32.30 -0.26 1.93
C ARG A 20 -33.42 -0.67 0.97
N THR A 21 -33.07 -1.02 -0.26
CA THR A 21 -34.00 -1.50 -1.30
C THR A 21 -33.92 -3.02 -1.44
N ARG A 22 -35.00 -3.63 -1.96
CA ARG A 22 -35.04 -5.07 -2.26
C ARG A 22 -33.80 -5.49 -3.05
N ALA A 23 -33.15 -6.59 -2.66
CA ALA A 23 -31.87 -7.07 -3.21
C ALA A 23 -31.89 -7.33 -4.73
N THR A 24 -33.08 -7.43 -5.34
CA THR A 24 -33.24 -7.58 -6.80
C THR A 24 -33.04 -6.28 -7.58
N LYS A 25 -33.00 -5.11 -6.91
CA LYS A 25 -32.78 -3.80 -7.53
C LYS A 25 -31.41 -3.26 -7.12
N PHE A 26 -30.52 -3.05 -8.09
CA PHE A 26 -29.23 -2.41 -7.85
C PHE A 26 -29.43 -0.92 -7.47
N ASN A 27 -29.05 -0.53 -6.25
CA ASN A 27 -29.16 0.82 -5.72
C ASN A 27 -27.76 1.31 -5.31
N PRO A 28 -27.00 1.87 -6.26
CA PRO A 28 -25.64 2.29 -6.02
C PRO A 28 -25.60 3.48 -5.05
N THR A 29 -24.67 3.43 -4.10
CA THR A 29 -24.26 4.64 -3.39
C THR A 29 -23.15 5.32 -4.18
N GLY A 30 -23.00 6.64 -3.98
CA GLY A 30 -21.97 7.45 -4.64
C GLY A 30 -20.57 6.85 -4.48
N THR A 31 -19.69 7.15 -5.43
CA THR A 31 -18.31 6.64 -5.40
C THR A 31 -17.49 7.34 -4.32
N VAL A 32 -16.84 6.56 -3.47
CA VAL A 32 -15.94 7.07 -2.43
C VAL A 32 -14.52 6.60 -2.71
N ARG A 33 -13.54 7.46 -2.40
CA ARG A 33 -12.12 7.12 -2.53
C ARG A 33 -11.69 6.19 -1.40
N LYS A 34 -11.20 5.01 -1.77
CA LYS A 34 -10.61 4.03 -0.85
C LYS A 34 -9.10 4.22 -0.82
N HIS A 35 -8.60 4.73 0.30
CA HIS A 35 -7.19 4.99 0.52
C HIS A 35 -6.43 3.72 0.90
N ILE A 36 -5.12 3.71 0.62
CA ILE A 36 -4.24 2.64 1.04
C ILE A 36 -3.79 2.91 2.48
N ASN A 37 -3.70 1.83 3.26
CA ASN A 37 -3.07 1.84 4.58
C ASN A 37 -1.54 2.00 4.44
N LEU A 38 -1.09 3.26 4.35
CA LEU A 38 0.31 3.65 4.31
C LEU A 38 0.78 4.01 5.72
N GLN A 39 1.94 3.50 6.09
CA GLN A 39 2.55 3.71 7.39
C GLN A 39 3.98 4.21 7.20
N LYS A 40 4.37 5.21 7.98
CA LYS A 40 5.76 5.64 8.09
C LYS A 40 6.50 4.65 8.97
N LYS A 41 7.53 3.99 8.45
CA LYS A 41 8.33 3.00 9.18
C LYS A 41 9.81 3.26 8.94
N ARG A 42 10.60 3.03 9.99
CA ARG A 42 12.06 3.02 9.95
C ARG A 42 12.53 1.59 9.84
N ILE A 43 13.30 1.29 8.81
CA ILE A 43 13.83 -0.05 8.54
C ILE A 43 15.36 0.03 8.60
N PHE A 44 15.97 -0.89 9.32
CA PHE A 44 17.41 -1.08 9.30
C PHE A 44 17.80 -1.96 8.11
N VAL A 45 18.78 -1.51 7.32
CA VAL A 45 19.35 -2.30 6.23
C VAL A 45 20.78 -2.66 6.64
N PRO A 46 21.04 -3.93 7.02
CA PRO A 46 22.33 -4.34 7.55
C PRO A 46 23.47 -4.17 6.54
N GLU A 47 23.20 -4.35 5.25
CA GLU A 47 24.20 -4.27 4.18
C GLU A 47 24.80 -2.87 4.01
N ILE A 48 24.05 -1.84 4.41
CA ILE A 48 24.45 -0.42 4.31
C ILE A 48 24.74 0.14 5.71
N ASN A 49 24.44 -0.63 6.76
CA ASN A 49 24.47 -0.23 8.16
C ASN A 49 23.75 1.11 8.41
N LYS A 50 22.62 1.32 7.74
CA LYS A 50 21.83 2.56 7.81
C LYS A 50 20.35 2.26 8.06
N PHE A 51 19.70 3.20 8.74
CA PHE A 51 18.25 3.22 8.87
C PHE A 51 17.63 4.06 7.76
N ILE A 52 16.61 3.52 7.09
CA ILE A 52 15.86 4.21 6.04
C ILE A 52 14.42 4.41 6.50
N ASN A 53 13.94 5.65 6.43
CA ASN A 53 12.56 6.00 6.71
C ASN A 53 11.74 5.92 5.42
N ILE A 54 10.71 5.06 5.39
CA ILE A 54 9.90 4.80 4.18
C ILE A 54 8.42 4.86 4.56
N GLU A 55 7.61 5.47 3.69
CA GLU A 55 6.14 5.34 3.73
C GLU A 55 5.73 4.09 2.93
N ILE A 56 5.35 3.04 3.65
CA ILE A 56 5.13 1.70 3.11
C ILE A 56 3.71 1.22 3.38
N SER A 57 3.15 0.44 2.46
CA SER A 57 1.88 -0.27 2.71
C SER A 57 2.10 -1.56 3.49
N THR A 58 1.07 -2.07 4.16
CA THR A 58 1.12 -3.37 4.85
C THR A 58 1.52 -4.52 3.93
N LYS A 59 1.06 -4.50 2.66
CA LYS A 59 1.50 -5.47 1.63
C LYS A 59 2.99 -5.32 1.32
N GLY A 60 3.48 -4.09 1.23
CA GLY A 60 4.92 -3.83 1.03
C GLY A 60 5.76 -4.40 2.17
N MET A 61 5.31 -4.25 3.41
CA MET A 61 5.99 -4.83 4.58
C MET A 61 6.04 -6.36 4.52
N ARG A 62 4.95 -7.01 4.09
CA ARG A 62 4.93 -8.47 3.88
C ARG A 62 5.93 -8.90 2.78
N THR A 63 6.03 -8.14 1.70
CA THR A 63 6.99 -8.40 0.62
C THR A 63 8.43 -8.25 1.09
N MET A 64 8.74 -7.21 1.88
CA MET A 64 10.06 -7.04 2.49
C MET A 64 10.43 -8.20 3.40
N LYS A 65 9.49 -8.68 4.23
CA LYS A 65 9.74 -9.83 5.10
C LYS A 65 10.01 -11.13 4.31
N LYS A 66 9.36 -11.32 3.17
CA LYS A 66 9.52 -12.53 2.34
C LYS A 66 10.83 -12.53 1.53
N ASN A 67 11.14 -11.40 0.89
CA ASN A 67 12.22 -11.32 -0.10
C ASN A 67 13.51 -10.68 0.43
N GLY A 68 13.51 -10.20 1.68
CA GLY A 68 14.61 -9.44 2.27
C GLY A 68 14.50 -7.93 2.02
N ALA A 69 15.04 -7.14 2.94
CA ALA A 69 14.94 -5.67 2.88
C ALA A 69 15.82 -5.10 1.75
N TYR A 70 17.07 -5.51 1.62
CA TYR A 70 17.99 -4.98 0.61
C TYR A 70 17.50 -5.22 -0.82
N ALA A 71 17.20 -6.47 -1.17
CA ALA A 71 16.74 -6.82 -2.52
C ALA A 71 15.44 -6.09 -2.93
N THR A 72 14.52 -5.90 -1.98
CA THR A 72 13.26 -5.19 -2.26
C THR A 72 13.44 -3.69 -2.38
N LEU A 73 14.35 -3.10 -1.61
CA LEU A 73 14.67 -1.67 -1.70
C LEU A 73 15.52 -1.32 -2.92
N LEU A 74 16.44 -2.20 -3.31
CA LEU A 74 17.21 -2.10 -4.55
C LEU A 74 16.27 -2.13 -5.77
N LYS A 75 15.33 -3.10 -5.81
CA LYS A 75 14.32 -3.18 -6.87
C LYS A 75 13.40 -1.96 -6.91
N ALA A 76 13.16 -1.33 -5.76
CA ALA A 76 12.38 -0.11 -5.66
C ALA A 76 13.18 1.17 -6.01
N GLY A 77 14.50 1.06 -6.25
CA GLY A 77 15.38 2.19 -6.55
C GLY A 77 15.65 3.12 -5.37
N LEU A 78 15.40 2.66 -4.14
CA LEU A 78 15.61 3.42 -2.90
C LEU A 78 17.02 3.32 -2.35
N VAL A 79 17.78 2.35 -2.85
CA VAL A 79 19.14 1.99 -2.45
C VAL A 79 19.93 1.79 -3.73
N LYS A 80 21.15 2.34 -3.79
CA LYS A 80 22.17 2.04 -4.80
C LYS A 80 23.32 1.29 -4.12
#